data_AF-A0A2G9RUQ3-F1
#
_entry.id   AF-A0A2G9RUQ3-F1
#
_cell.length_a   1.000
_cell.length_b   1.000
_cell.length_c   1.000
_cell.angle_alpha   90.00
_cell.angle_beta   90.00
_cell.angle_gamma   90.00
#
_symmetry.space_group_name_H-M   'P 1'
#
loop_
_entity.id
_entity.type
_entity.pdbx_description
1 polymer ?
#
loop_
_entity_poly.entity_id
_entity_poly.type
_entity_poly.pdbx_seq_one_letter_code
_entity_poly.pdbx_strand_id
1 'polypeptide(L)'
;NNLIAGCFYDGVLLYVRALNETLQEGGSQKDGIRIIQKIQDRTMQGITGTVSMDKANDRNTDFDLWAMADHDSGHFQISGHYDGITKQINWTGTPILWLKGAPPLDNPTCVFDTDDPSCVKSK
;
A
#
# COMPACT_ATOMS: atom_id res chain seq x y z
N ASN A 1 -17.53 5.93 -4.13
CA ASN A 1 -16.69 4.74 -4.39
C ASN A 1 -16.34 4.14 -3.04
N ASN A 2 -16.64 2.86 -2.77
CA ASN A 2 -16.34 2.21 -1.49
C ASN A 2 -15.25 1.16 -1.75
N LEU A 3 -14.03 1.44 -1.29
CA LEU A 3 -12.87 0.57 -1.52
C LEU A 3 -13.11 -0.84 -1.01
N ILE A 4 -13.65 -0.98 0.20
CA ILE A 4 -13.88 -2.29 0.83
C ILE A 4 -14.88 -3.11 0.01
N ALA A 5 -15.98 -2.49 -0.42
CA ALA A 5 -16.96 -3.15 -1.28
C ALA A 5 -16.35 -3.59 -2.63
N GLY A 6 -15.51 -2.75 -3.23
CA GLY A 6 -14.75 -3.10 -4.43
C GLY A 6 -13.78 -4.26 -4.22
N CYS A 7 -13.06 -4.28 -3.09
CA CYS A 7 -12.15 -5.37 -2.74
C CYS A 7 -12.90 -6.70 -2.55
N PHE A 8 -14.08 -6.69 -1.94
CA PHE A 8 -14.92 -7.89 -1.85
C PHE A 8 -15.38 -8.37 -3.23
N TYR A 9 -15.83 -7.46 -4.09
CA TYR A 9 -16.21 -7.78 -5.46
C TYR A 9 -15.05 -8.46 -6.23
N ASP A 10 -13.86 -7.86 -6.15
CA ASP A 10 -12.67 -8.40 -6.79
C ASP A 10 -12.23 -9.74 -6.19
N GLY A 11 -12.36 -9.91 -4.87
CA GLY A 11 -12.08 -11.17 -4.18
C GLY A 11 -13.00 -12.32 -4.63
N VAL A 12 -14.30 -12.05 -4.82
CA VAL A 12 -15.25 -13.04 -5.36
C VAL A 12 -14.87 -13.41 -6.80
N LEU A 13 -14.53 -12.42 -7.63
CA LEU A 13 -14.12 -12.67 -9.01
C LEU A 13 -12.83 -13.49 -9.09
N LEU A 14 -11.86 -13.20 -8.23
CA LEU A 14 -10.61 -13.96 -8.10
C LEU A 14 -10.87 -15.41 -7.69
N TYR A 15 -11.72 -15.63 -6.69
CA TYR A 15 -12.15 -16.97 -6.27
C TYR A 15 -12.83 -17.74 -7.40
N VAL A 16 -13.78 -17.11 -8.11
CA VAL A 16 -14.51 -17.76 -9.21
C VAL A 16 -13.56 -18.20 -10.34
N ARG A 17 -12.53 -17.41 -10.65
CA ARG A 17 -11.52 -17.79 -11.65
C ARG A 17 -10.73 -19.02 -11.22
N ALA A 18 -10.22 -19.03 -9.99
CA ALA A 18 -9.47 -20.17 -9.44
C ALA A 18 -10.34 -21.43 -9.31
N LEU A 19 -11.62 -21.28 -8.94
CA LEU A 19 -12.60 -22.35 -8.90
C LEU A 19 -12.85 -22.93 -10.31
N ASN A 20 -13.07 -22.06 -11.31
CA ASN A 20 -13.31 -22.50 -12.69
C ASN A 20 -12.13 -23.33 -13.22
N GLU A 21 -10.90 -22.90 -12.99
CA GLU A 21 -9.69 -23.66 -13.34
C GLU A 21 -9.62 -25.00 -12.59
N THR A 22 -9.98 -25.02 -11.31
CA THR A 22 -10.02 -26.25 -10.50
C THR A 22 -11.01 -27.26 -11.08
N LEU A 23 -12.21 -26.79 -11.47
CA LEU A 23 -13.25 -27.63 -12.09
C LEU A 23 -12.83 -28.17 -13.46
N GLN A 24 -12.17 -27.34 -14.29
CA GLN A 24 -11.66 -27.76 -15.60
C GLN A 24 -10.59 -28.87 -15.49
N GLU A 25 -9.85 -28.90 -14.39
CA GLU A 25 -8.86 -29.93 -14.11
C GLU A 25 -9.43 -31.15 -13.35
N GLY A 26 -10.77 -31.31 -13.32
CA GLY A 26 -11.47 -32.44 -12.70
C GLY A 26 -11.57 -32.37 -11.17
N GLY A 27 -11.23 -31.24 -10.56
CA GLY A 27 -11.43 -31.00 -9.13
C GLY A 27 -12.87 -30.63 -8.79
N SER A 28 -13.09 -30.25 -7.53
CA SER A 28 -14.39 -29.82 -7.01
C SER A 28 -14.30 -28.50 -6.24
N GLN A 29 -15.44 -27.88 -5.98
CA GLN A 29 -15.53 -26.70 -5.11
C GLN A 29 -15.11 -26.96 -3.65
N LYS A 30 -14.96 -28.23 -3.26
CA LYS A 30 -14.47 -28.63 -1.93
C LYS A 30 -12.93 -28.71 -1.86
N ASP A 31 -12.24 -28.60 -3.00
CA ASP A 31 -10.78 -28.72 -3.07
C ASP A 31 -10.11 -27.39 -2.71
N GLY A 32 -10.36 -26.89 -1.49
CA GLY A 32 -9.95 -25.56 -1.05
C GLY A 32 -8.45 -25.29 -1.18
N ILE A 33 -7.61 -26.29 -0.91
CA ILE A 33 -6.15 -26.18 -1.06
C ILE A 33 -5.78 -25.86 -2.52
N ARG A 34 -6.38 -26.59 -3.48
CA ARG A 34 -6.09 -26.40 -4.91
C ARG A 34 -6.58 -25.04 -5.41
N ILE A 35 -7.74 -24.59 -4.91
CA ILE A 35 -8.28 -23.27 -5.23
C ILE A 35 -7.34 -22.17 -4.72
N ILE A 36 -6.92 -22.24 -3.45
CA ILE A 36 -6.03 -21.23 -2.86
C ILE A 36 -4.64 -21.24 -3.51
N GLN A 37 -4.11 -22.41 -3.86
CA GLN A 37 -2.84 -22.51 -4.61
C GLN A 37 -2.91 -21.81 -5.98
N LYS A 38 -4.07 -21.80 -6.64
CA LYS A 38 -4.30 -21.08 -7.90
C LYS A 38 -4.50 -19.58 -7.72
N ILE A 39 -4.70 -19.10 -6.49
CA ILE A 39 -4.79 -17.67 -6.16
C ILE A 39 -3.41 -17.11 -5.81
N GLN A 40 -2.51 -17.94 -5.29
CA GLN A 40 -1.17 -17.55 -4.87
C GLN A 40 -0.33 -16.99 -6.02
N ASP A 41 0.39 -15.89 -5.76
CA ASP A 41 1.27 -15.22 -6.73
C ASP A 41 0.57 -14.85 -8.06
N ARG A 42 -0.75 -14.60 -8.00
CA ARG A 42 -1.60 -14.33 -9.16
C ARG A 42 -1.93 -12.85 -9.28
N THR A 43 -1.99 -12.38 -10.53
CA THR A 43 -2.46 -11.03 -10.85
C THR A 43 -3.70 -11.06 -11.75
N MET A 44 -4.64 -10.14 -11.52
CA MET A 44 -5.80 -9.92 -12.38
C MET A 44 -6.23 -8.45 -12.40
N GLN A 45 -7.01 -8.07 -13.41
CA GLN A 45 -7.70 -6.77 -13.42
C GLN A 45 -9.06 -6.88 -12.74
N GLY A 46 -9.29 -6.00 -11.76
CA GLY A 46 -10.53 -5.86 -11.00
C GLY A 46 -11.10 -4.44 -11.08
N ILE A 47 -12.18 -4.18 -10.36
CA ILE A 47 -12.82 -2.86 -10.29
C ILE A 47 -12.04 -1.88 -9.41
N THR A 48 -11.22 -2.40 -8.50
CA THR A 48 -10.27 -1.61 -7.70
C THR A 48 -8.90 -1.47 -8.37
N GLY A 49 -8.81 -1.72 -9.68
CA GLY A 49 -7.58 -1.72 -10.45
C GLY A 49 -6.89 -3.09 -10.47
N THR A 50 -5.56 -3.08 -10.58
CA THR A 50 -4.77 -4.31 -10.57
C THR A 50 -4.87 -4.97 -9.19
N VAL A 51 -5.27 -6.24 -9.17
CA VAL A 51 -5.29 -7.08 -7.98
C VAL A 51 -4.15 -8.08 -8.13
N SER A 52 -3.13 -7.94 -7.29
CA SER A 52 -1.98 -8.85 -7.25
C SER A 52 -1.90 -9.49 -5.88
N MET A 53 -1.88 -10.81 -5.84
CA MET A 53 -1.72 -11.61 -4.63
C MET A 53 -0.25 -12.01 -4.49
N ASP A 54 0.29 -11.95 -3.29
CA ASP A 54 1.64 -12.43 -3.02
C ASP A 54 1.67 -13.94 -2.73
N LYS A 55 2.82 -14.42 -2.27
CA LYS A 55 3.03 -15.83 -1.92
C LYS A 55 2.30 -16.25 -0.65
N ALA A 56 1.86 -15.33 0.19
CA ALA A 56 1.05 -15.62 1.37
C ALA A 56 -0.46 -15.57 1.06
N ASN A 57 -0.84 -15.21 -0.18
CA ASN A 57 -2.21 -14.85 -0.58
C ASN A 57 -2.70 -13.55 0.06
N ASP A 58 -1.80 -12.64 0.38
CA ASP A 58 -2.14 -11.28 0.76
C ASP A 58 -2.09 -10.37 -0.48
N ARG A 59 -3.00 -9.39 -0.54
CA ARG A 59 -3.03 -8.45 -1.66
C ARG A 59 -1.89 -7.45 -1.54
N ASN A 60 -1.09 -7.34 -2.59
CA ASN A 60 -0.20 -6.20 -2.82
C ASN A 60 -1.03 -4.92 -2.89
N THR A 61 -0.84 -4.03 -1.91
CA THR A 61 -1.67 -2.84 -1.71
C THR A 61 -0.90 -1.60 -2.09
N ASP A 62 -1.54 -0.74 -2.89
CA ASP A 62 -1.00 0.54 -3.33
C ASP A 62 -1.39 1.64 -2.33
N PHE A 63 -0.53 2.65 -2.18
CA PHE A 63 -0.77 3.78 -1.27
C PHE A 63 -0.43 5.11 -1.92
N ASP A 64 -1.21 6.16 -1.61
CA ASP A 64 -0.87 7.52 -1.98
C ASP A 64 -0.29 8.28 -0.78
N LEU A 65 0.86 8.90 -0.96
CA LEU A 65 1.43 9.86 -0.02
C LEU A 65 0.90 11.25 -0.32
N TRP A 66 0.07 11.76 0.58
CA TRP A 66 -0.44 13.13 0.51
C TRP A 66 0.46 14.07 1.31
N ALA A 67 0.84 15.19 0.72
CA ALA A 67 1.55 16.26 1.41
C ALA A 67 0.94 17.63 1.08
N MET A 68 1.18 18.60 1.97
CA MET A 68 0.76 19.97 1.76
C MET A 68 1.61 20.58 0.64
N ALA A 69 0.94 21.10 -0.40
CA ALA A 69 1.54 21.76 -1.56
C ALA A 69 1.44 23.29 -1.49
N ASP A 70 0.69 23.84 -0.54
CA ASP A 70 0.63 25.27 -0.29
C ASP A 70 0.37 25.53 1.20
N HIS A 71 1.26 26.27 1.86
CA HIS A 71 1.16 26.59 3.28
C HIS A 71 0.13 27.69 3.58
N ASP A 72 -0.16 28.56 2.61
CA ASP A 72 -1.11 29.67 2.80
C ASP A 72 -2.56 29.17 2.72
N SER A 73 -2.86 28.35 1.71
CA SER A 73 -4.20 27.75 1.56
C SER A 73 -4.39 26.46 2.36
N GLY A 74 -3.31 25.82 2.80
CA GLY A 74 -3.34 24.49 3.42
C GLY A 74 -3.71 23.39 2.42
N HIS A 75 -3.56 23.62 1.12
CA HIS A 75 -3.90 22.65 0.09
C HIS A 75 -2.99 21.42 0.12
N PHE A 76 -3.59 20.23 0.06
CA PHE A 76 -2.88 18.95 -0.03
C PHE A 76 -3.05 18.32 -1.40
N GLN A 77 -2.00 17.64 -1.84
CA GLN A 77 -1.99 16.85 -3.06
C GLN A 77 -1.16 15.58 -2.88
N ILE A 78 -1.23 14.69 -3.87
CA ILE A 78 -0.40 13.48 -3.91
C ILE A 78 1.04 13.86 -4.32
N SER A 79 2.01 13.54 -3.46
CA SER A 79 3.44 13.72 -3.71
C SER A 79 4.12 12.46 -4.22
N GLY A 80 3.55 11.29 -3.94
CA GLY A 80 4.06 10.02 -4.44
C GLY A 80 3.02 8.92 -4.36
N HIS A 81 3.15 7.96 -5.26
CA HIS A 81 2.34 6.75 -5.33
C HIS A 81 3.21 5.54 -5.06
N TYR A 82 2.91 4.79 -4.00
CA TYR A 82 3.57 3.53 -3.69
C TYR A 82 2.88 2.39 -4.46
N ASP A 83 3.65 1.73 -5.33
CA ASP A 83 3.23 0.52 -6.04
C ASP A 83 3.48 -0.69 -5.15
N GLY A 84 2.39 -1.37 -4.78
CA GLY A 84 2.40 -2.52 -3.88
C GLY A 84 3.05 -3.76 -4.50
N ILE A 85 3.19 -3.85 -5.82
CA ILE A 85 3.81 -4.97 -6.51
C ILE A 85 5.32 -4.78 -6.58
N THR A 86 5.78 -3.62 -7.07
CA THR A 86 7.21 -3.32 -7.22
C THR A 86 7.86 -2.87 -5.91
N LYS A 87 7.05 -2.52 -4.90
CA LYS A 87 7.48 -1.98 -3.61
C LYS A 87 8.26 -0.67 -3.76
N GLN A 88 7.90 0.16 -4.75
CA GLN A 88 8.57 1.42 -5.07
C GLN A 88 7.62 2.61 -4.93
N ILE A 89 8.19 3.78 -4.60
CA ILE A 89 7.46 5.05 -4.61
C ILE A 89 7.74 5.76 -5.93
N ASN A 90 6.68 5.99 -6.70
CA ASN A 90 6.67 6.82 -7.90
C ASN A 90 6.33 8.26 -7.50
N TRP A 91 7.34 9.13 -7.46
CA TRP A 91 7.17 10.54 -7.10
C TRP A 91 6.49 11.34 -8.22
N THR A 92 5.56 12.23 -7.86
CA THR A 92 4.82 13.07 -8.83
C THR A 92 5.65 14.22 -9.41
N GLY A 93 6.91 14.36 -8.97
CA GLY A 93 7.81 15.44 -9.35
C GLY A 93 7.59 16.74 -8.56
N THR A 94 6.50 16.86 -7.80
CA THR A 94 6.33 17.97 -6.86
C THR A 94 7.02 17.63 -5.54
N PRO A 95 7.99 18.43 -5.07
CA PRO A 95 8.66 18.17 -3.81
C PRO A 95 7.73 18.39 -2.62
N ILE A 96 7.94 17.64 -1.53
CA ILE A 96 7.28 17.90 -0.25
C ILE A 96 7.76 19.25 0.29
N LEU A 97 6.83 20.15 0.61
CA LEU A 97 7.14 21.47 1.15
C LEU A 97 7.40 21.41 2.66
N TRP A 98 8.64 21.09 3.02
CA TRP A 98 9.10 21.15 4.40
C TRP A 98 9.27 22.60 4.87
N LEU A 99 8.77 22.93 6.07
CA LEU A 99 8.85 24.29 6.65
C LEU A 99 10.28 24.86 6.73
N LYS A 100 11.27 23.98 6.93
CA LYS A 100 12.70 24.35 6.99
C LYS A 100 13.47 23.91 5.73
N GLY A 101 12.78 23.61 4.64
CA GLY A 101 13.35 23.21 3.35
C GLY A 101 13.80 21.75 3.23
N ALA A 102 13.89 21.01 4.33
CA ALA A 102 14.30 19.61 4.35
C ALA A 102 13.46 18.79 5.37
N PRO A 103 13.36 17.46 5.20
CA PRO A 103 12.76 16.59 6.21
C PRO A 103 13.50 16.74 7.55
N PRO A 104 12.78 16.77 8.67
CA PRO A 104 13.41 16.78 9.99
C PRO A 104 14.18 15.48 10.22
N LEU A 105 15.14 15.51 11.15
CA LEU A 105 15.83 14.30 11.57
C LEU A 105 14.87 13.37 12.30
N ASP A 106 14.88 12.07 11.93
CA ASP A 106 14.07 11.04 12.59
C ASP A 106 14.41 10.90 14.07
N ASN A 107 15.68 11.07 14.44
CA ASN A 107 16.14 11.20 15.82
C ASN A 107 16.84 12.55 16.03
N PRO A 108 16.08 13.61 16.38
CA PRO A 108 16.66 14.91 16.64
C PRO A 108 17.48 14.89 17.93
N THR A 109 18.66 15.50 17.86
CA THR A 109 19.58 15.63 18.99
C THR A 109 18.85 16.23 20.20
N CYS A 110 19.01 15.60 21.36
CA CYS A 110 18.51 16.09 22.66
C CYS A 110 16.98 16.13 22.83
N VAL A 111 16.21 15.53 21.93
CA VAL A 111 14.73 15.50 22.07
C VAL A 111 14.26 14.26 22.81
N PHE A 112 14.77 13.08 22.44
CA PHE A 112 14.36 11.80 23.05
C PHE A 112 15.33 11.32 24.13
N ASP A 113 16.63 11.60 23.97
CA ASP A 113 17.67 11.24 24.95
C ASP A 113 17.88 12.40 25.94
N THR A 114 16.94 12.56 26.87
CA THR A 114 16.93 13.67 27.85
C THR A 114 18.02 13.58 28.92
N ASP A 115 18.69 12.43 29.00
CA ASP A 115 19.69 12.10 30.01
C ASP A 115 21.13 12.26 29.50
N ASP A 116 21.32 12.63 28.23
CA ASP A 116 22.64 12.98 27.71
C ASP A 116 23.09 14.32 28.33
N PRO A 117 24.17 14.34 29.13
CA PRO A 117 24.64 15.56 29.78
C PRO A 117 25.19 16.62 28.81
N SER A 118 25.45 16.26 27.55
CA SER A 118 25.81 17.22 26.49
C SER A 118 24.60 18.00 25.95
N CYS A 119 23.38 17.58 26.31
CA CYS A 119 22.15 18.20 25.86
C CYS A 119 21.74 19.38 26.73
N VAL A 120 21.82 20.58 26.15
CA VAL A 120 21.36 21.81 26.79
C VAL A 120 19.84 21.91 26.62
N LYS A 121 19.09 21.75 27.71
CA LYS A 121 17.64 21.97 27.72
C LYS A 121 17.37 23.46 27.42
N SER A 122 16.86 23.78 26.23
CA SER A 122 16.39 25.14 25.96
C SER A 122 15.15 25.41 26.82
N LYS A 123 15.20 26.47 27.63
CA LYS A 123 14.05 26.99 28.39
C LYS A 123 12.98 27.55 27.46
#